data_AF-A0A445B9T6-F1
#
_entry.id   AF-A0A445B9T6-F1
#
_cell.length_a   1.000
_cell.length_b   1.000
_cell.length_c   1.000
_cell.angle_alpha   90.00
_cell.angle_beta   90.00
_cell.angle_gamma   90.00
#
_symmetry.space_group_name_H-M   'P 1'
#
loop_
_entity.id
_entity.type
_entity.pdbx_description
1 polymer ?
#
loop_
_entity_poly.entity_id
_entity_poly.type
_entity_poly.pdbx_seq_one_letter_code
_entity_poly.pdbx_strand_id
1 'polypeptide(L)' 'MKPEDVIIREVYVVRLWENPSKFNEKEVGSIEMILQDIKGDRIHASIPNPILKKWLGNI' A
#
# COMPACT_ATOMS: atom_id res chain seq x y z
N MET A 1 -13.53 12.41 4.23
CA MET A 1 -13.53 11.26 5.15
C MET A 1 -13.63 11.82 6.55
N LYS A 2 -14.67 11.46 7.28
CA LYS A 2 -14.83 11.93 8.65
C LYS A 2 -14.03 11.01 9.59
N PRO A 3 -13.58 11.45 10.77
CA PRO A 3 -12.79 10.63 11.68
C PRO A 3 -13.45 9.29 12.04
N GLU A 4 -14.77 9.27 12.14
CA GLU A 4 -15.58 8.08 12.42
C GLU A 4 -15.56 7.02 11.30
N ASP A 5 -15.13 7.39 10.09
CA ASP A 5 -14.96 6.47 8.97
C ASP A 5 -13.61 5.72 9.05
N VAL A 6 -12.73 6.08 10.00
CA VAL A 6 -11.38 5.50 10.12
C VAL A 6 -11.41 4.27 11.03
N ILE A 7 -11.08 3.12 10.47
CA ILE A 7 -10.89 1.88 11.22
C ILE A 7 -9.38 1.65 11.38
N ILE A 8 -8.94 1.46 12.63
CA ILE A 8 -7.55 1.10 12.96
C ILE A 8 -7.51 -0.41 13.24
N ARG A 9 -6.56 -1.12 12.62
CA ARG A 9 -6.32 -2.54 12.87
C ARG A 9 -4.83 -2.84 12.98
N GLU A 10 -4.49 -3.73 13.90
CA GLU A 10 -3.17 -4.35 13.97
C GLU A 10 -3.08 -5.48 12.95
N VAL A 11 -2.04 -5.44 12.13
CA VAL A 11 -1.81 -6.38 11.04
C VAL A 11 -0.32 -6.63 10.87
N TYR A 12 0.03 -7.76 10.25
CA TYR A 12 1.38 -8.09 9.83
C TYR A 12 1.50 -8.00 8.31
N VAL A 13 2.65 -7.55 7.81
CA VAL A 13 2.95 -7.59 6.37
C VAL A 13 3.39 -9.00 6.00
N VAL A 14 2.61 -9.67 5.14
CA VAL A 14 2.90 -11.04 4.67
C VAL A 14 3.69 -11.03 3.37
N ARG A 15 3.35 -10.11 2.46
CA ARG A 15 4.05 -9.91 1.19
C ARG A 15 4.06 -8.43 0.83
N LEU A 16 5.14 -8.01 0.17
CA LEU A 16 5.36 -6.66 -0.32
C LEU A 16 6.05 -6.76 -1.68
N TRP A 17 5.57 -6.04 -2.69
CA TRP A 17 6.21 -5.98 -4.00
C TRP A 17 5.93 -4.66 -4.72
N GLU A 18 6.82 -4.31 -5.64
CA GLU A 18 6.60 -3.21 -6.58
C GLU A 18 5.72 -3.68 -7.74
N ASN A 19 4.71 -2.89 -8.07
CA ASN A 19 3.90 -3.08 -9.25
C ASN A 19 4.23 -2.00 -10.29
N PRO A 20 4.61 -2.37 -11.52
CA PRO A 20 4.98 -1.41 -12.55
C PRO A 20 3.85 -0.43 -12.91
N SER A 21 4.22 0.78 -13.32
CA SER A 21 3.28 1.75 -13.86
C SER A 21 2.69 1.27 -15.19
N LYS A 22 1.39 1.49 -15.36
CA LYS A 22 0.69 1.19 -16.62
C LYS A 22 1.13 2.07 -17.78
N PHE A 23 1.77 3.21 -17.50
CA PHE A 23 2.22 4.18 -18.51
C PHE A 23 3.70 4.00 -18.87
N ASN A 24 4.51 3.48 -17.94
CA ASN A 24 5.94 3.20 -18.13
C ASN A 24 6.34 2.04 -17.23
N GLU A 25 6.52 0.85 -17.79
CA GLU A 25 6.85 -0.37 -17.02
C GLU A 25 8.22 -0.29 -16.31
N LYS A 26 9.08 0.68 -16.68
CA LYS A 26 10.35 0.94 -15.99
C LYS A 26 10.20 1.76 -14.72
N GLU A 27 9.01 2.31 -14.45
CA GLU A 27 8.70 3.08 -13.26
C GLU A 27 7.81 2.29 -12.30
N VAL A 28 8.03 2.46 -11.01
CA VAL A 28 7.13 1.96 -9.96
C VAL A 28 5.79 2.68 -10.08
N GLY A 29 4.71 1.92 -10.27
CA GLY A 29 3.33 2.43 -10.30
C GLY A 29 2.67 2.44 -8.93
N SER A 30 2.95 1.41 -8.14
CA SER A 30 2.49 1.27 -6.76
C SER A 30 3.36 0.29 -5.99
N ILE A 31 3.32 0.37 -4.66
CA ILE A 31 3.69 -0.74 -3.79
C ILE A 31 2.43 -1.49 -3.43
N GLU A 32 2.39 -2.78 -3.75
CA GLU A 32 1.31 -3.67 -3.39
C GLU A 32 1.71 -4.52 -2.19
N MET A 33 0.75 -4.85 -1.33
CA MET A 33 0.99 -5.66 -0.15
C MET A 33 -0.19 -6.54 0.23
N ILE A 34 0.14 -7.68 0.84
CA ILE A 34 -0.84 -8.52 1.54
C ILE A 34 -0.61 -8.33 3.04
N LEU A 35 -1.63 -7.82 3.70
CA LEU A 35 -1.69 -7.66 5.16
C LEU A 35 -2.50 -8.82 5.74
N GLN A 36 -2.10 -9.31 6.90
CA GLN A 36 -2.85 -10.34 7.64
C GLN A 36 -3.13 -9.88 9.05
N ASP A 37 -4.39 -9.99 9.49
CA ASP A 37 -4.76 -9.72 10.87
C ASP A 37 -4.57 -10.95 11.77
N ILE A 38 -4.74 -10.76 13.08
CA ILE A 38 -4.56 -11.82 14.09
C ILE A 38 -5.53 -13.00 13.92
N LYS A 39 -6.64 -12.82 13.21
CA LYS A 39 -7.62 -13.89 12.92
C LYS A 39 -7.26 -14.66 11.66
N GLY A 40 -6.26 -14.20 10.92
CA GLY A 40 -5.78 -14.79 9.69
C GLY A 40 -6.42 -14.21 8.43
N ASP A 41 -7.30 -13.21 8.56
CA ASP A 41 -7.93 -12.55 7.41
C ASP A 41 -6.86 -11.81 6.60
N ARG A 42 -6.96 -11.88 5.26
CA ARG A 42 -6.00 -11.25 4.35
C ARG A 42 -6.63 -10.06 3.64
N ILE A 43 -5.92 -8.94 3.67
CA ILE A 43 -6.30 -7.69 3.03
C ILE A 43 -5.26 -7.37 1.97
N HIS A 44 -5.71 -7.13 0.74
CA HIS A 44 -4.86 -6.56 -0.29
C HIS A 44 -4.89 -5.03 -0.18
N ALA A 45 -3.71 -4.42 -0.09
CA ALA A 45 -3.56 -2.97 0.00
C ALA A 45 -2.54 -2.48 -1.02
N SER A 46 -2.76 -1.26 -1.50
CA SER A 46 -1.92 -0.60 -2.50
C SER A 46 -1.54 0.79 -2.00
N ILE A 47 -0.27 1.15 -2.14
CA ILE A 47 0.22 2.52 -2.00
C ILE A 47 0.59 3.04 -3.39
N PRO A 48 -0.21 3.93 -3.98
CA PRO A 48 0.07 4.50 -5.30
C PRO A 48 1.35 5.36 -5.30
N ASN A 49 2.08 5.36 -6.42
CA ASN A 49 3.32 6.12 -6.59
C ASN A 49 3.23 7.63 -6.22
N PRO A 50 2.14 8.37 -6.54
CA PRO A 50 2.02 9.76 -6.09
C PRO A 50 2.08 9.93 -4.57
N ILE A 51 1.55 8.95 -3.81
CA ILE A 51 1.61 8.94 -2.35
C ILE A 51 3.03 8.61 -1.90
N LEU A 52 3.68 7.61 -2.50
CA LEU A 52 5.08 7.27 -2.20
C LEU A 52 6.01 8.48 -2.37
N LYS A 53 5.92 9.17 -3.52
CA LYS A 53 6.71 10.37 -3.83
C LYS A 53 6.48 11.49 -2.81
N LYS A 54 5.23 11.69 -2.38
CA LYS A 54 4.90 12.69 -1.35
C LYS A 54 5.54 12.35 0.00
N TRP A 55 5.53 11.08 0.40
CA TRP A 55 5.99 10.64 1.73
C TRP A 55 7.50 10.48 1.83
N LEU A 56 8.17 10.05 0.77
CA LEU A 56 9.62 9.86 0.74
C LEU A 56 10.38 11.19 0.59
N GLY A 57 9.67 12.30 0.34
CA GLY A 57 10.27 13.52 -0.18
C GLY A 57 10.79 13.30 -1.60
N ASN A 58 11.00 14.37 -2.37
CA ASN A 58 11.70 14.24 -3.65
C ASN A 58 13.13 13.73 -3.38
N ILE A 59 13.32 12.40 -3.44
CA ILE A 59 14.64 11.76 -3.51
C ILE A 59 15.15 11.91 -4.95
#